data_AF-A0A523SS04-F1
#
_entry.id   AF-A0A523SS04-F1
#
_cell.length_a   1.000
_cell.length_b   1.000
_cell.length_c   1.000
_cell.angle_alpha   90.00
_cell.angle_beta   90.00
_cell.angle_gamma   90.00
#
_symmetry.space_group_name_H-M   'P 1'
#
loop_
_entity.id
_entity.type
_entity.pdbx_description
1 polymer ?
#
loop_
_entity_poly.entity_id
_entity_poly.type
_entity_poly.pdbx_seq_one_letter_code
_entity_poly.pdbx_strand_id
1 'polypeptide(L)'
;MRKIYSYPLLLSCLILGVFSSAFLGNPIPKTKNKLNILLITIDTLRADRLSCYGSQHLKTPHIDDLGKRGVLFSRAFANTSTTLPSHANILL
;
A
#
# COMPACT_ATOMS: atom_id res chain seq x y z
N MET A 1 46.56 -27.26 -41.10
CA MET A 1 45.54 -26.36 -41.71
C MET A 1 44.30 -26.32 -40.78
N ARG A 2 44.39 -25.92 -39.50
CA ARG A 2 44.38 -24.59 -38.86
C ARG A 2 43.20 -23.65 -39.19
N LYS A 3 42.14 -23.78 -38.38
CA LYS A 3 41.58 -22.74 -37.49
C LYS A 3 41.11 -21.41 -38.13
N ILE A 4 40.38 -21.40 -39.24
CA ILE A 4 39.79 -20.14 -39.77
C ILE A 4 38.31 -19.91 -39.33
N TYR A 5 37.52 -20.97 -39.12
CA TYR A 5 36.07 -20.82 -38.83
C TYR A 5 35.69 -20.80 -37.33
N SER A 6 36.61 -21.05 -36.40
CA SER A 6 36.30 -21.07 -34.95
C SER A 6 36.22 -19.69 -34.30
N TYR A 7 36.88 -18.68 -34.87
CA TYR A 7 36.92 -17.31 -34.33
C TYR A 7 35.61 -16.51 -34.46
N PRO A 8 34.86 -16.53 -35.58
CA PRO A 8 33.61 -15.76 -35.70
C PRO A 8 32.51 -16.29 -34.77
N LEU A 9 32.51 -17.60 -34.50
CA LEU A 9 31.51 -18.25 -33.65
C LEU A 9 31.75 -17.96 -32.16
N LEU A 10 33.02 -17.94 -31.75
CA LEU A 10 33.43 -17.47 -30.41
C LEU A 10 33.14 -15.98 -30.22
N LEU A 11 33.37 -15.16 -31.24
CA LEU A 11 33.15 -13.71 -31.17
C LEU A 11 31.65 -13.35 -31.12
N SER A 12 30.81 -14.08 -31.87
CA SER A 12 29.34 -14.03 -31.77
C SER A 12 28.82 -14.36 -30.37
N CYS A 13 29.33 -15.43 -29.74
CA CYS A 13 28.97 -15.81 -28.38
C CYS A 13 29.36 -14.73 -27.36
N LEU A 14 30.50 -14.07 -27.55
CA LEU A 14 31.00 -13.04 -26.67
C LEU A 14 30.16 -11.76 -26.76
N ILE A 15 29.73 -11.38 -27.98
CA ILE A 15 28.82 -10.23 -28.19
C ILE A 15 27.43 -10.50 -27.59
N LEU A 16 26.87 -11.71 -27.77
CA LEU A 16 25.59 -12.10 -27.17
C LEU A 16 25.64 -12.13 -25.63
N GLY A 17 26.75 -12.59 -25.05
CA GLY A 17 26.96 -12.60 -23.59
C GLY A 17 27.02 -11.20 -22.98
N VAL A 18 27.67 -10.25 -23.67
CA VAL A 18 27.79 -8.85 -23.22
C VAL A 18 26.46 -8.09 -23.38
N PHE A 19 25.66 -8.39 -24.41
CA PHE A 19 24.32 -7.83 -24.54
C PHE A 19 23.36 -8.34 -23.45
N SER A 20 23.51 -9.60 -23.02
CA SER A 20 22.69 -10.18 -21.95
C SER A 20 22.98 -9.54 -20.59
N SER A 21 24.26 -9.29 -20.26
CA SER A 21 24.62 -8.65 -18.99
C SER A 21 24.19 -7.18 -18.91
N ALA A 22 24.09 -6.48 -20.06
CA ALA A 22 23.54 -5.13 -20.13
C ALA A 22 22.01 -5.07 -19.99
N PHE A 23 21.30 -6.17 -20.23
CA PHE A 23 19.84 -6.30 -20.09
C PHE A 23 19.38 -6.93 -18.76
N LEU A 24 20.31 -7.45 -17.94
CA LEU A 24 20.01 -7.71 -16.53
C LEU A 24 19.86 -6.36 -15.83
N GLY A 25 18.66 -5.79 -15.93
CA GLY A 25 18.30 -4.51 -15.35
C GLY A 25 18.77 -4.42 -13.90
N ASN A 26 19.43 -3.30 -13.58
CA ASN A 26 19.81 -3.01 -12.21
C ASN A 26 18.60 -3.21 -11.30
N PRO A 27 18.72 -3.99 -10.21
CA PRO A 27 17.61 -4.18 -9.29
C PRO A 27 17.19 -2.81 -8.79
N ILE A 28 15.94 -2.44 -9.07
CA ILE A 28 15.35 -1.20 -8.55
C ILE A 28 15.56 -1.25 -7.03
N PRO A 29 16.25 -0.26 -6.44
CA PRO A 29 16.46 -0.25 -5.00
C PRO A 29 15.08 -0.32 -4.35
N LYS A 30 14.80 -1.46 -3.69
CA LYS A 30 13.58 -1.67 -2.91
C LYS A 30 13.69 -0.75 -1.71
N THR A 31 13.32 0.52 -1.87
CA THR A 31 13.09 1.41 -0.75
C THR A 31 11.86 0.86 -0.06
N LYS A 32 12.09 -0.01 0.93
CA LYS A 32 11.04 -0.57 1.76
C LYS A 32 10.64 0.55 2.73
N ASN A 33 9.95 1.56 2.21
CA ASN A 33 9.33 2.60 3.02
C ASN A 33 8.18 1.91 3.76
N LYS A 34 8.51 1.29 4.90
CA LYS A 34 7.55 0.58 5.73
C LYS A 34 6.62 1.63 6.32
N LEU A 35 5.37 1.59 5.92
CA LEU A 35 4.33 2.41 6.52
C LEU A 35 4.06 1.89 7.93
N ASN A 36 3.93 2.82 8.87
CA ASN A 36 3.39 2.52 10.19
C ASN A 36 1.86 2.61 10.11
N ILE A 37 1.16 1.64 10.69
CA ILE A 37 -0.31 1.59 10.71
C ILE A 37 -0.75 1.72 12.17
N LEU A 38 -1.58 2.73 12.45
CA LEU A 38 -2.24 2.91 13.73
C LEU A 38 -3.75 2.76 13.52
N LEU A 39 -4.33 1.70 14.07
CA LEU A 39 -5.77 1.45 14.06
C LEU A 39 -6.39 2.00 15.35
N ILE A 40 -7.28 2.99 15.23
CA ILE A 40 -8.05 3.56 16.34
C ILE A 40 -9.50 3.14 16.15
N THR A 41 -10.09 2.48 17.14
CA THR A 41 -11.51 2.09 17.16
C THR A 41 -12.20 2.72 18.37
N ILE A 42 -13.49 3.01 18.24
CA ILE A 42 -14.32 3.57 19.31
C ILE A 42 -15.60 2.75 19.38
N ASP A 43 -15.87 2.14 20.51
CA ASP A 43 -17.06 1.31 20.70
C ASP A 43 -18.33 2.18 20.73
N THR A 44 -19.40 1.69 20.10
CA THR A 44 -20.72 2.33 20.04
C THR A 44 -20.79 3.76 19.47
N LEU A 45 -19.83 4.16 18.64
CA LEU A 45 -19.81 5.50 18.04
C LEU A 45 -20.80 5.64 16.88
N ARG A 46 -21.71 6.62 16.97
CA ARG A 46 -22.64 6.98 15.88
C ARG A 46 -22.11 8.15 15.05
N ALA A 47 -22.37 8.11 13.75
CA ALA A 47 -21.94 9.16 12.81
C ALA A 47 -22.52 10.55 13.16
N ASP A 48 -23.79 10.63 13.59
CA ASP A 48 -24.46 11.89 13.94
C ASP A 48 -23.92 12.57 15.21
N ARG A 49 -22.94 11.96 15.89
CA ARG A 49 -22.21 12.51 17.04
C ARG A 49 -20.85 13.13 16.68
N LEU A 50 -20.46 13.11 15.41
CA LEU A 50 -19.22 13.73 14.93
C LEU A 50 -19.53 14.97 14.08
N SER A 51 -18.81 16.06 14.29
CA SER A 51 -19.02 17.29 13.52
C SER A 51 -18.60 17.16 12.05
N CYS A 52 -17.63 16.30 11.73
CA CYS A 52 -17.28 15.96 10.34
C CYS A 52 -18.42 15.31 9.55
N TYR A 53 -19.42 14.71 10.21
CA TYR A 53 -20.65 14.19 9.59
C TYR A 53 -21.84 15.16 9.73
N GLY A 54 -21.61 16.40 10.15
CA GLY A 54 -22.64 17.44 10.24
C GLY A 54 -23.33 17.55 11.59
N SER A 55 -22.81 16.93 12.65
CA SER A 55 -23.35 17.13 14.00
C SER A 55 -23.24 18.60 14.42
N GLN A 56 -24.36 19.21 14.82
CA GLN A 56 -24.41 20.58 15.34
C GLN A 56 -24.26 20.65 16.86
N HIS A 57 -24.38 19.51 17.54
CA HIS A 57 -24.43 19.43 19.01
C HIS A 57 -23.05 19.23 19.65
N LEU A 58 -22.11 18.61 18.94
CA LEU A 58 -20.79 18.23 19.45
C LEU A 58 -19.71 18.66 18.48
N LYS A 59 -18.64 19.27 19.01
CA LYS A 59 -17.43 19.60 18.25
C LYS A 59 -16.39 18.50 18.49
N THR A 60 -15.86 17.93 17.42
CA THR A 60 -14.83 16.89 17.45
C THR A 60 -13.57 17.34 16.70
N PRO A 61 -12.88 18.40 17.14
CA PRO A 61 -11.86 19.09 16.33
C PRO A 61 -10.71 18.18 15.89
N HIS A 62 -10.28 17.22 16.71
CA HIS A 62 -9.21 16.28 16.34
C HIS A 62 -9.65 15.24 15.31
N ILE A 63 -10.91 14.77 15.38
CA ILE A 63 -11.47 13.84 14.38
C ILE A 63 -11.74 14.59 13.08
N ASP A 64 -12.21 15.84 13.17
CA ASP A 64 -12.44 16.71 12.02
C ASP A 64 -11.14 17.01 11.27
N ASP A 65 -10.06 17.31 11.99
CA ASP A 65 -8.73 17.49 11.41
C ASP A 65 -8.22 16.20 10.73
N LEU A 66 -8.42 15.05 11.36
CA LEU A 66 -8.07 13.75 10.78
C LEU A 66 -8.85 13.50 9.47
N GLY A 67 -10.15 13.78 9.47
CA GLY A 67 -10.99 13.66 8.27
C GLY A 67 -10.57 14.61 7.14
N LYS A 68 -10.15 15.84 7.47
CA LYS A 68 -9.66 16.84 6.49
C LYS A 68 -8.31 16.46 5.89
N ARG A 69 -7.40 15.89 6.68
CA ARG A 69 -6.07 15.45 6.22
C ARG A 69 -6.09 14.07 5.56
N GLY A 70 -7.19 13.34 5.69
CA GLY A 70 -7.36 11.99 5.18
C GLY A 70 -8.56 11.85 4.27
N VAL A 71 -9.24 10.71 4.37
CA VAL A 71 -10.46 10.39 3.62
C VAL A 71 -11.59 10.14 4.60
N LEU A 72 -12.71 10.81 4.39
CA LEU A 72 -13.94 10.62 5.16
C LEU A 72 -14.92 9.74 4.38
N PHE A 73 -15.33 8.61 4.96
CA PHE A 73 -16.30 7.71 4.34
C PHE A 73 -17.72 8.02 4.82
N SER A 74 -18.54 8.64 3.99
CA SER A 74 -19.95 8.96 4.31
C SER A 74 -20.87 7.73 4.41
N ARG A 75 -20.39 6.56 3.96
CA ARG A 75 -21.16 5.30 3.90
C ARG A 75 -20.35 4.14 4.48
N ALA A 76 -19.85 4.29 5.70
CA ALA A 76 -19.23 3.22 6.47
C ALA A 76 -20.23 2.66 7.50
N PHE A 77 -20.53 1.37 7.41
CA PHE A 77 -21.50 0.68 8.28
C PHE A 77 -20.81 -0.44 9.03
N ALA A 78 -21.21 -0.65 10.29
CA ALA A 78 -20.79 -1.83 11.05
C ALA A 78 -21.39 -3.10 10.44
N ASN A 79 -20.64 -4.20 10.46
CA ASN A 79 -21.12 -5.50 10.01
C ASN A 79 -22.31 -5.99 10.86
N THR A 80 -22.30 -5.67 12.15
CA THR A 80 -23.35 -6.00 13.13
C THR A 80 -23.38 -4.94 14.23
N SER A 81 -24.52 -4.81 14.93
CA SER A 81 -24.68 -3.88 16.06
C SER A 81 -24.12 -4.41 17.38
N THR A 82 -23.64 -5.65 17.43
CA THR A 82 -23.07 -6.24 18.65
C THR A 82 -21.56 -6.00 18.71
N THR A 83 -21.09 -5.40 19.81
CA THR A 83 -19.69 -4.96 20.00
C THR A 83 -18.66 -6.05 19.66
N LEU A 84 -18.77 -7.23 20.28
CA LEU A 84 -17.78 -8.31 20.12
C LEU A 84 -17.62 -8.78 18.66
N PRO A 85 -18.68 -9.27 17.97
CA PRO A 85 -18.55 -9.69 16.58
C PRO A 85 -18.23 -8.54 15.62
N SER A 86 -18.67 -7.29 15.91
CA SER A 86 -18.31 -6.14 15.09
C SER A 86 -16.83 -5.82 15.15
N HIS A 87 -16.21 -5.85 16.34
CA HIS A 87 -14.77 -5.58 16.48
C HIS A 87 -13.92 -6.74 15.97
N ALA A 88 -14.35 -7.99 16.21
CA ALA A 88 -13.65 -9.16 15.66
C ALA A 88 -13.56 -9.10 14.14
N ASN A 89 -14.63 -8.69 13.45
CA ASN A 89 -14.68 -8.57 11.99
C ASN A 89 -13.68 -7.55 11.40
N ILE A 90 -13.15 -6.61 12.19
CA ILE A 90 -12.13 -5.64 11.71
C ILE A 90 -10.76 -6.31 11.52
N LEU A 91 -10.48 -7.38 12.28
CA LEU A 91 -9.16 -8.02 12.33
C LEU A 91 -9.09 -9.39 11.64
N LEU A 92 -10.25 -9.97 11.30
CA LEU A 92 -10.39 -11.27 10.65
C LEU A 92 -10.45 -11.11 9.12
#